data_AF-A0A2K0TNL6-F1
#
_entry.id   AF-A0A2K0TNL6-F1
#
_cell.length_a   1.000
_cell.length_b   1.000
_cell.length_c   1.000
_cell.angle_alpha   90.00
_cell.angle_beta   90.00
_cell.angle_gamma   90.00
#
_symmetry.space_group_name_H-M   'P 1'
#
loop_
_entity.id
_entity.type
_entity.pdbx_description
1 polymer ?
#
loop_
_entity_poly.entity_id
_entity_poly.type
_entity_poly.pdbx_seq_one_letter_code
_entity_poly.pdbx_strand_id
1 'polypeptide(L)'
;MESVTRLSLNPWVICDFDLGQMGDYLAMMPCLERLKVIDCAKVTQKLPLASLRSLTFHYSDHSDGHMEENSLQNIVDSCPKLEHLDLGFTWRMEGSGAAAGSEPLTWSQAQRILHPRRETLKHLKLEFNKTPWGFTSPRPVRQEEYLSSFREFKALESLWVRTVGFGSKENLGKAPTFPENVQHLVGMLPESLTRICFCGTHPEWDGLLVLAKAISEGHLPKLKKVMVEDVPYIESDQSGYEELSTALGACVEILEDMEDEVEVDDIWKQYTTAAYQ
;
A
#
# COMPACT_ATOMS: atom_id res chain seq x y z
N MET A 1 -16.11 31.43 -13.02
CA MET A 1 -14.92 31.03 -12.24
C MET A 1 -14.82 29.53 -12.33
N GLU A 2 -13.74 29.03 -12.90
CA GLU A 2 -13.46 27.59 -12.90
C GLU A 2 -13.04 27.18 -11.49
N SER A 3 -13.65 26.13 -10.94
CA SER A 3 -13.28 25.63 -9.63
C SER A 3 -12.06 24.72 -9.74
N VAL A 4 -11.10 24.89 -8.84
CA VAL A 4 -9.95 23.98 -8.75
C VAL A 4 -10.44 22.59 -8.36
N THR A 5 -10.08 21.57 -9.16
CA THR A 5 -10.44 20.16 -8.92
C THR A 5 -9.22 19.29 -8.61
N ARG A 6 -8.01 19.80 -8.85
CA ARG A 6 -6.74 19.09 -8.64
C ARG A 6 -5.72 20.02 -8.01
N LEU A 7 -5.01 19.54 -7.00
CA LEU A 7 -3.95 20.27 -6.32
C LEU A 7 -2.76 19.33 -6.07
N SER A 8 -1.56 19.81 -6.37
CA SER A 8 -0.30 19.16 -6.01
C SER A 8 0.48 20.11 -5.11
N LEU A 9 0.90 19.63 -3.94
CA LEU A 9 1.70 20.38 -2.99
C LEU A 9 3.05 19.68 -2.86
N ASN A 10 4.12 20.44 -3.06
CA ASN A 10 5.49 20.01 -2.83
C ASN A 10 6.18 21.06 -1.93
N PRO A 11 6.01 20.97 -0.61
CA PRO A 11 6.70 21.81 0.34
C PRO A 11 8.17 21.39 0.39
N TRP A 12 8.99 21.95 -0.50
CA TRP A 12 10.44 21.73 -0.62
C TRP A 12 11.28 22.08 0.64
N VAL A 13 10.63 22.38 1.78
CA VAL A 13 11.30 22.85 3.01
C VAL A 13 11.39 21.68 3.99
N ILE A 14 12.60 21.46 4.52
CA ILE A 14 13.10 20.32 5.31
C ILE A 14 12.40 20.16 6.70
N CYS A 15 11.14 20.58 6.90
CA CYS A 15 10.52 20.52 8.22
C CYS A 15 9.03 20.18 8.19
N ASP A 16 8.65 19.12 8.90
CA ASP A 16 7.36 18.83 9.55
C ASP A 16 6.09 19.46 8.94
N PHE A 17 5.90 19.35 7.62
CA PHE A 17 4.72 19.93 6.98
C PHE A 17 3.43 19.29 7.54
N ASP A 18 2.60 20.12 8.15
CA ASP A 18 1.31 19.72 8.71
C ASP A 18 0.19 20.21 7.79
N LEU A 19 -0.37 19.30 6.99
CA LEU A 19 -1.48 19.64 6.10
C LEU A 19 -2.70 20.15 6.90
N GLY A 20 -2.83 19.78 8.18
CA GLY A 20 -3.85 20.30 9.08
C GLY A 20 -3.90 21.83 9.13
N GLN A 21 -2.75 22.49 8.99
CA GLN A 21 -2.64 23.96 9.04
C GLN A 21 -3.11 24.63 7.74
N MET A 22 -3.30 23.87 6.66
CA MET A 22 -3.79 24.37 5.37
C MET A 22 -5.32 24.35 5.26
N GLY A 23 -6.04 24.10 6.36
CA GLY A 23 -7.50 23.97 6.37
C GLY A 23 -8.23 25.12 5.67
N ASP A 24 -7.89 26.37 6.00
CA ASP A 24 -8.52 27.55 5.39
C ASP A 24 -8.22 27.67 3.89
N TYR A 25 -7.01 27.32 3.47
CA TYR A 25 -6.63 27.33 2.05
C TYR A 25 -7.40 26.28 1.26
N LEU A 26 -7.53 25.07 1.81
CA LEU A 26 -8.32 23.99 1.21
C LEU A 26 -9.81 24.29 1.20
N ALA A 27 -10.32 25.05 2.18
CA ALA A 27 -11.72 25.48 2.24
C ALA A 27 -12.12 26.37 1.05
N MET A 28 -11.17 27.09 0.44
CA MET A 28 -11.39 27.87 -0.77
C MET A 28 -11.57 27.01 -2.04
N MET A 29 -11.33 25.70 -1.94
CA MET A 29 -11.42 24.74 -3.06
C MET A 29 -12.44 23.62 -2.78
N PRO A 30 -13.74 23.94 -2.62
CA PRO A 30 -14.76 22.97 -2.18
C PRO A 30 -15.00 21.82 -3.18
N CYS A 31 -14.60 22.01 -4.45
CA CYS A 31 -14.69 21.00 -5.51
C CYS A 31 -13.37 20.26 -5.75
N LEU A 32 -12.42 20.34 -4.82
CA LEU A 32 -11.16 19.60 -4.93
C LEU A 32 -11.44 18.09 -4.89
N GLU A 33 -11.13 17.40 -5.98
CA GLU A 33 -11.35 15.95 -6.12
C GLU A 33 -10.06 15.15 -5.99
N ARG A 34 -8.90 15.77 -6.28
CA ARG A 34 -7.59 15.12 -6.25
C ARG A 34 -6.57 15.98 -5.53
N LEU A 35 -5.89 15.40 -4.55
CA LEU A 35 -4.84 16.04 -3.78
C LEU A 35 -3.61 15.13 -3.75
N LYS A 36 -2.49 15.65 -4.23
CA LYS A 36 -1.17 15.03 -4.07
C LYS A 36 -0.36 15.92 -3.14
N VAL A 37 0.21 15.36 -2.09
CA VAL A 37 1.10 16.06 -1.18
C VAL A 37 2.37 15.25 -1.06
N ILE A 38 3.47 15.86 -1.47
CA ILE A 38 4.82 15.35 -1.28
C ILE A 38 5.31 15.93 0.04
N ASP A 39 6.11 15.18 0.79
CA ASP A 39 6.76 15.56 2.05
C ASP A 39 5.79 16.03 3.15
N CYS A 40 4.64 15.35 3.28
CA CYS A 40 3.67 15.64 4.33
C CYS A 40 3.99 14.87 5.61
N ALA A 41 4.44 15.54 6.67
CA ALA A 41 4.76 14.87 7.93
C ALA A 41 3.51 14.45 8.71
N LYS A 42 2.47 15.28 8.78
CA LYS A 42 1.29 15.03 9.64
C LYS A 42 0.02 15.73 9.18
N VAL A 43 -1.11 15.28 9.74
CA VAL A 43 -2.42 15.90 9.57
C VAL A 43 -3.07 16.04 10.95
N THR A 44 -2.77 17.13 11.65
CA THR A 44 -3.22 17.30 13.05
C THR A 44 -4.69 17.68 13.19
N GLN A 45 -5.33 18.16 12.11
CA GLN A 45 -6.71 18.66 12.10
C GLN A 45 -7.53 18.06 10.97
N LYS A 46 -8.85 18.06 11.12
CA LYS A 46 -9.78 17.70 10.04
C LYS A 46 -9.73 18.74 8.93
N LEU A 47 -9.80 18.26 7.69
CA LEU A 47 -9.67 19.08 6.49
C LEU A 47 -11.03 19.19 5.77
N PRO A 48 -11.33 20.32 5.11
CA PRO A 48 -12.58 20.52 4.37
C PRO A 48 -12.58 19.79 3.01
N LEU A 49 -12.32 18.48 3.00
CA LEU A 49 -12.07 17.66 1.79
C LEU A 49 -13.27 16.77 1.42
N ALA A 50 -14.49 17.26 1.61
CA ALA A 50 -15.73 16.49 1.43
C ALA A 50 -15.95 15.94 0.00
N SER A 51 -15.36 16.59 -1.00
CA SER A 51 -15.44 16.19 -2.42
C SER A 51 -14.26 15.32 -2.87
N LEU A 52 -13.25 15.11 -2.02
CA LEU A 52 -12.03 14.45 -2.40
C LEU A 52 -12.26 12.95 -2.69
N ARG A 53 -11.76 12.51 -3.83
CA ARG A 53 -11.84 11.12 -4.32
C ARG A 53 -10.47 10.46 -4.41
N SER A 54 -9.41 11.23 -4.63
CA SER A 54 -8.04 10.73 -4.75
C SER A 54 -7.10 11.50 -3.85
N LEU A 55 -6.36 10.76 -3.02
CA LEU A 55 -5.37 11.31 -2.12
C LEU A 55 -4.07 10.53 -2.20
N THR A 56 -2.99 11.26 -2.43
CA THR A 56 -1.63 10.71 -2.50
C THR A 56 -0.76 11.48 -1.52
N PHE A 57 -0.17 10.76 -0.56
CA PHE A 57 0.84 11.26 0.35
C PHE A 57 2.14 10.53 0.12
N HIS A 58 3.18 11.28 -0.20
CA HIS A 58 4.53 10.78 -0.35
C HIS A 58 5.39 11.39 0.75
N TYR A 59 6.13 10.57 1.49
CA TYR A 59 6.99 11.02 2.60
C TYR A 59 8.46 11.01 2.19
N SER A 60 9.18 12.13 2.40
CA SER A 60 10.64 12.15 2.28
C SER A 60 11.33 11.51 3.47
N ASP A 61 12.56 11.05 3.20
CA ASP A 61 13.52 10.49 4.15
C ASP A 61 13.95 11.49 5.25
N HIS A 62 13.89 12.78 4.96
CA HIS A 62 14.24 13.87 5.88
C HIS A 62 13.15 14.17 6.91
N SER A 63 11.94 13.62 6.73
CA SER A 63 10.88 13.77 7.71
C SER A 63 10.98 12.65 8.73
N ASP A 64 11.21 12.99 9.99
CA ASP A 64 11.07 12.07 11.14
C ASP A 64 9.60 11.61 11.33
N GLY A 65 8.68 12.10 10.49
CA GLY A 65 7.26 11.82 10.54
C GLY A 65 6.91 10.53 9.81
N HIS A 66 6.52 9.51 10.55
CA HIS A 66 5.66 8.45 10.04
C HIS A 66 4.19 8.89 10.10
N MET A 67 3.37 8.34 9.20
CA MET A 67 1.91 8.47 9.31
C MET A 67 1.46 7.93 10.67
N GLU A 68 0.95 8.79 11.54
CA GLU A 68 0.34 8.39 12.81
C GLU A 68 -1.11 7.95 12.63
N GLU A 69 -1.61 7.13 13.56
CA GLU A 69 -3.01 6.68 13.58
C GLU A 69 -3.99 7.86 13.53
N ASN A 70 -3.76 8.90 14.34
CA ASN A 70 -4.61 10.09 14.38
C ASN A 70 -4.59 10.87 13.05
N SER A 71 -3.44 10.96 12.40
CA SER A 71 -3.31 11.64 11.10
C SER A 71 -4.12 10.90 10.03
N LEU A 72 -3.99 9.57 9.96
CA LEU A 72 -4.80 8.77 9.03
C LEU A 72 -6.29 8.86 9.34
N GLN A 73 -6.68 8.84 10.62
CA GLN A 73 -8.08 8.99 11.03
C GLN A 73 -8.64 10.35 10.60
N ASN A 74 -7.90 11.44 10.82
CA ASN A 74 -8.30 12.77 10.39
C ASN A 74 -8.48 12.85 8.86
N ILE A 75 -7.56 12.24 8.10
CA ILE A 75 -7.66 12.16 6.64
C ILE A 75 -8.93 11.43 6.22
N VAL A 76 -9.16 10.22 6.74
CA VAL A 76 -10.30 9.38 6.34
C VAL A 76 -11.62 10.04 6.72
N ASP A 77 -11.71 10.62 7.90
CA ASP A 77 -12.89 11.37 8.36
C ASP A 77 -13.21 12.56 7.47
N SER A 78 -12.18 13.21 6.92
CA SER A 78 -12.30 14.38 6.05
C SER A 78 -12.74 14.05 4.62
N CYS A 79 -12.55 12.80 4.18
CA CYS A 79 -12.74 12.37 2.79
C CYS A 79 -13.84 11.28 2.66
N PRO A 80 -15.13 11.63 2.75
CA PRO A 80 -16.24 10.65 2.69
C PRO A 80 -16.42 9.97 1.32
N LYS A 81 -15.87 10.55 0.25
CA LYS A 81 -15.96 10.03 -1.12
C LYS A 81 -14.65 9.40 -1.61
N LEU A 82 -13.73 9.08 -0.69
CA LEU A 82 -12.41 8.58 -1.04
C LEU A 82 -12.51 7.27 -1.82
N GLU A 83 -11.95 7.27 -3.04
CA GLU A 83 -11.85 6.12 -3.94
C GLU A 83 -10.42 5.64 -4.12
N HIS A 84 -9.44 6.54 -3.99
CA HIS A 84 -8.03 6.23 -4.15
C HIS A 84 -7.24 6.79 -2.97
N LEU A 85 -6.48 5.93 -2.31
CA LEU A 85 -5.52 6.31 -1.28
C LEU A 85 -4.16 5.68 -1.58
N ASP A 86 -3.15 6.55 -1.74
CA ASP A 86 -1.75 6.16 -1.86
C ASP A 86 -0.97 6.83 -0.72
N LEU A 87 -0.47 6.02 0.21
CA LEU A 87 0.49 6.43 1.24
C LEU A 87 1.80 5.71 0.93
N GLY A 88 2.76 6.42 0.35
CA GLY A 88 4.05 5.89 -0.08
C GLY A 88 5.23 6.67 0.50
N PHE A 89 6.41 6.08 0.48
CA PHE A 89 7.66 6.78 0.80
C PHE A 89 8.39 7.13 -0.49
N THR A 90 8.97 8.32 -0.57
CA THR A 90 9.69 8.74 -1.78
C THR A 90 11.09 8.16 -1.88
N TRP A 91 11.77 7.81 -0.77
CA TRP A 91 13.15 7.27 -0.81
C TRP A 91 13.46 6.32 0.36
N ARG A 92 14.00 5.12 0.07
CA ARG A 92 14.52 4.14 1.06
C ARG A 92 16.02 4.38 1.30
N MET A 93 16.39 5.43 2.03
CA MET A 93 17.74 5.45 2.62
C MET A 93 17.71 4.69 3.94
N GLU A 94 18.43 3.56 3.97
CA GLU A 94 18.68 2.79 5.19
C GLU A 94 19.39 3.68 6.22
N GLY A 95 18.71 4.01 7.33
CA GLY A 95 19.42 4.51 8.52
C GLY A 95 18.86 5.75 9.21
N SER A 96 17.75 6.35 8.78
CA SER A 96 17.10 7.36 9.63
C SER A 96 16.44 6.66 10.82
N GLY A 97 17.09 6.79 11.97
CA GLY A 97 16.59 6.23 13.24
C GLY A 97 15.22 6.81 13.52
N ALA A 98 14.22 5.94 13.69
CA ALA A 98 12.89 6.37 14.11
C ALA A 98 13.00 7.30 15.32
N ALA A 99 12.42 8.50 15.22
CA ALA A 99 12.35 9.42 16.32
C ALA A 99 11.75 8.70 17.54
N ALA A 100 12.50 8.71 18.65
CA ALA A 100 12.15 7.99 19.85
C ALA A 100 10.84 8.52 20.44
N GLY A 101 9.72 7.83 20.21
CA GLY A 101 8.49 8.09 20.97
C GLY A 101 7.14 7.76 20.32
N SER A 102 7.06 7.53 19.01
CA SER A 102 5.78 7.24 18.36
C SER A 102 5.84 5.86 17.67
N GLU A 103 4.90 4.97 18.03
CA GLU A 103 4.80 3.65 17.41
C GLU A 103 4.29 3.80 15.97
N PRO A 104 4.92 3.15 14.98
CA PRO A 104 4.49 3.23 13.60
C PRO A 104 3.10 2.61 13.42
N LEU A 105 2.32 3.20 12.51
CA LEU A 105 1.01 2.69 12.14
C LEU A 105 1.10 1.23 11.65
N THR A 106 0.27 0.38 12.22
CA THR A 106 0.15 -1.03 11.85
C THR A 106 -0.94 -1.25 10.79
N TRP A 107 -0.87 -2.38 10.07
CA TRP A 107 -1.90 -2.77 9.12
C TRP A 107 -3.28 -2.90 9.76
N SER A 108 -3.37 -3.54 10.93
CA SER A 108 -4.63 -3.69 11.66
C SER A 108 -5.25 -2.33 12.02
N GLN A 109 -4.43 -1.36 12.46
CA GLN A 109 -4.90 0.00 12.71
C GLN A 109 -5.39 0.69 11.42
N ALA A 110 -4.61 0.64 10.35
CA ALA A 110 -4.98 1.25 9.08
C ALA A 110 -6.27 0.67 8.51
N GLN A 111 -6.45 -0.65 8.54
CA GLN A 111 -7.67 -1.32 8.07
C GLN A 111 -8.89 -0.90 8.88
N ARG A 112 -8.78 -0.84 10.21
CA ARG A 112 -9.86 -0.34 11.08
C ARG A 112 -10.24 1.09 10.72
N ILE A 113 -9.26 1.97 10.50
CA ILE A 113 -9.49 3.37 10.13
C ILE A 113 -10.13 3.49 8.74
N LEU A 114 -9.73 2.66 7.79
CA LEU A 114 -10.22 2.69 6.40
C LEU A 114 -11.58 2.00 6.22
N HIS A 115 -12.01 1.17 7.18
CA HIS A 115 -13.27 0.41 7.12
C HIS A 115 -14.53 1.25 6.81
N PRO A 116 -14.69 2.49 7.30
CA PRO A 116 -15.79 3.37 6.91
C PRO A 116 -15.83 3.73 5.41
N ARG A 117 -14.75 3.44 4.65
CA ARG A 117 -14.64 3.66 3.20
C ARG A 117 -14.67 2.36 2.40
N ARG A 118 -15.00 1.22 3.01
CA ARG A 118 -15.04 -0.10 2.34
C ARG A 118 -15.95 -0.19 1.10
N GLU A 119 -16.95 0.68 1.02
CA GLU A 119 -17.91 0.76 -0.10
C GLU A 119 -17.51 1.79 -1.17
N THR A 120 -16.49 2.63 -0.93
CA THR A 120 -16.05 3.68 -1.88
C THR A 120 -14.61 3.51 -2.33
N LEU A 121 -13.73 2.98 -1.47
CA LEU A 121 -12.31 2.82 -1.71
C LEU A 121 -12.05 1.72 -2.74
N LYS A 122 -11.54 2.11 -3.91
CA LYS A 122 -11.24 1.25 -5.06
C LYS A 122 -9.76 0.93 -5.20
N HIS A 123 -8.89 1.88 -4.84
CA HIS A 123 -7.45 1.72 -4.99
C HIS A 123 -6.77 2.04 -3.67
N LEU A 124 -6.01 1.08 -3.17
CA LEU A 124 -5.29 1.22 -1.91
C LEU A 124 -3.83 0.83 -2.09
N LYS A 125 -2.96 1.79 -1.81
CA LYS A 125 -1.54 1.58 -1.64
C LYS A 125 -1.14 2.13 -0.28
N LEU A 126 -0.64 1.22 0.56
CA LEU A 126 -0.15 1.54 1.90
C LEU A 126 1.24 0.97 2.03
N GLU A 127 2.20 1.87 2.08
CA GLU A 127 3.54 1.58 2.52
C GLU A 127 3.66 2.11 3.94
N PHE A 128 4.02 1.25 4.90
CA PHE A 128 4.33 1.68 6.26
C PHE A 128 5.85 1.67 6.44
N ASN A 129 6.36 2.74 7.07
CA ASN A 129 7.76 2.87 7.45
C ASN A 129 8.06 1.86 8.56
N LYS A 130 8.29 0.63 8.14
CA LYS A 130 9.21 -0.25 8.81
C LYS A 130 10.30 -0.48 7.80
N THR A 131 11.37 0.25 8.09
CA THR A 131 12.73 0.08 7.59
C THR A 131 13.00 -1.36 7.12
N PRO A 132 13.90 -1.52 6.13
CA PRO A 132 14.25 -2.79 5.48
C PRO A 132 14.95 -3.82 6.39
N TRP A 133 14.76 -3.77 7.71
CA TRP A 133 15.04 -4.87 8.62
C TRP A 133 14.06 -6.02 8.28
N GLY A 134 14.36 -6.89 7.34
CA GLY A 134 15.63 -7.58 7.25
C GLY A 134 15.47 -8.79 8.15
N PHE A 135 15.75 -9.96 7.60
CA PHE A 135 15.75 -11.29 8.21
C PHE A 135 16.58 -11.42 9.51
N THR A 136 17.06 -10.29 10.05
CA THR A 136 18.03 -10.14 11.13
C THR A 136 17.46 -9.44 12.37
N SER A 137 16.24 -8.86 12.33
CA SER A 137 15.63 -8.34 13.56
C SER A 137 15.13 -9.52 14.42
N PRO A 138 15.70 -9.75 15.63
CA PRO A 138 15.36 -10.91 16.45
C PRO A 138 13.97 -10.82 17.09
N ARG A 139 13.21 -9.75 16.84
CA ARG A 139 11.87 -9.61 17.43
C ARG A 139 10.84 -10.26 16.51
N PRO A 140 9.97 -11.12 17.06
CA PRO A 140 8.82 -11.62 16.29
C PRO A 140 7.93 -10.44 15.88
N VAL A 141 7.42 -10.49 14.65
CA VAL A 141 6.39 -9.56 14.15
C VAL A 141 5.15 -9.72 15.04
N ARG A 142 4.62 -8.61 15.57
CA ARG A 142 3.41 -8.66 16.42
C ARG A 142 2.17 -8.92 15.55
N GLN A 143 1.10 -9.46 16.15
CA GLN A 143 -0.10 -9.85 15.41
C GLN A 143 -0.73 -8.67 14.67
N GLU A 144 -0.68 -7.49 15.27
CA GLU A 144 -1.27 -6.26 14.74
C GLU A 144 -0.52 -5.75 13.49
N GLU A 145 0.75 -6.15 13.35
CA GLU A 145 1.61 -5.80 12.22
C GLU A 145 1.31 -6.63 10.97
N TYR A 146 0.56 -7.73 11.07
CA TYR A 146 0.07 -8.48 9.92
C TYR A 146 -1.15 -7.80 9.30
N LEU A 147 -1.30 -8.04 7.99
CA LEU A 147 -2.49 -7.73 7.23
C LEU A 147 -3.66 -8.53 7.78
N SER A 148 -4.73 -7.85 8.17
CA SER A 148 -6.02 -8.50 8.43
C SER A 148 -6.79 -8.70 7.12
N SER A 149 -8.09 -8.99 7.19
CA SER A 149 -8.92 -9.19 6.01
C SER A 149 -9.42 -7.89 5.38
N PHE A 150 -9.28 -7.77 4.05
CA PHE A 150 -9.96 -6.78 3.21
C PHE A 150 -11.24 -7.33 2.57
N ARG A 151 -11.70 -8.52 2.94
CA ARG A 151 -12.86 -9.18 2.32
C ARG A 151 -14.13 -8.33 2.30
N GLU A 152 -14.29 -7.45 3.30
CA GLU A 152 -15.45 -6.54 3.40
C GLU A 152 -15.35 -5.28 2.52
N PHE A 153 -14.22 -5.04 1.86
CA PHE A 153 -13.99 -3.90 0.97
C PHE A 153 -14.50 -4.20 -0.44
N LYS A 154 -15.83 -4.20 -0.59
CA LYS A 154 -16.54 -4.59 -1.82
C LYS A 154 -16.23 -3.74 -3.05
N ALA A 155 -15.73 -2.52 -2.84
CA ALA A 155 -15.36 -1.62 -3.92
C ALA A 155 -13.89 -1.77 -4.33
N LEU A 156 -13.06 -2.50 -3.57
CA LEU A 156 -11.62 -2.52 -3.76
C LEU A 156 -11.25 -3.31 -5.02
N GLU A 157 -10.71 -2.59 -6.00
CA GLU A 157 -10.32 -3.11 -7.32
C GLU A 157 -8.81 -3.31 -7.43
N SER A 158 -8.02 -2.50 -6.72
CA SER A 158 -6.55 -2.56 -6.71
C SER A 158 -6.02 -2.51 -5.29
N LEU A 159 -5.15 -3.46 -4.95
CA LEU A 159 -4.49 -3.53 -3.65
C LEU A 159 -2.98 -3.67 -3.83
N TRP A 160 -2.22 -2.81 -3.16
CA TRP A 160 -0.76 -2.87 -3.10
C TRP A 160 -0.34 -3.16 -1.66
N VAL A 161 0.39 -4.26 -1.48
CA VAL A 161 0.66 -4.84 -0.15
C VAL A 161 2.07 -5.39 -0.09
N ARG A 162 2.71 -5.25 1.07
CA ARG A 162 3.97 -5.95 1.34
C ARG A 162 3.70 -7.42 1.64
N THR A 163 4.52 -8.34 1.11
CA THR A 163 4.34 -9.80 1.26
C THR A 163 4.35 -10.27 2.71
N VAL A 164 5.19 -9.65 3.54
CA VAL A 164 5.24 -9.86 5.01
C VAL A 164 3.92 -9.53 5.72
N GLY A 165 2.95 -8.92 5.04
CA GLY A 165 1.61 -8.70 5.58
C GLY A 165 0.79 -9.98 5.72
N PHE A 166 0.98 -11.01 4.89
CA PHE A 166 0.06 -12.17 4.81
C PHE A 166 0.27 -13.27 5.87
N GLY A 167 0.93 -12.94 6.97
CA GLY A 167 1.36 -13.94 7.95
C GLY A 167 0.29 -14.29 8.95
N SER A 168 0.28 -15.55 9.39
CA SER A 168 -0.43 -15.96 10.60
C SER A 168 0.56 -16.36 11.69
N LYS A 169 0.21 -16.08 12.95
CA LYS A 169 1.00 -16.54 14.11
C LYS A 169 0.59 -17.97 14.44
N GLU A 170 1.37 -18.95 14.01
CA GLU A 170 1.33 -20.28 14.64
C GLU A 170 2.46 -20.44 15.65
N ASN A 171 2.09 -20.38 16.94
CA ASN A 171 2.89 -20.72 18.13
C ASN A 171 4.22 -19.96 18.32
N LEU A 172 4.39 -19.42 19.52
CA LEU A 172 5.63 -18.76 19.97
C LEU A 172 6.82 -19.70 19.75
N GLY A 173 7.58 -19.49 18.67
CA GLY A 173 8.77 -20.28 18.34
C GLY A 173 8.87 -20.84 16.91
N LYS A 174 7.85 -20.69 16.06
CA LYS A 174 7.96 -21.03 14.63
C LYS A 174 8.03 -19.78 13.74
N ALA A 175 8.67 -19.92 12.59
CA ALA A 175 8.65 -18.91 11.56
C ALA A 175 7.20 -18.68 11.07
N PRO A 176 6.81 -17.44 10.77
CA PRO A 176 5.45 -17.16 10.34
C PRO A 176 5.17 -17.80 8.97
N THR A 177 3.93 -18.25 8.75
CA THR A 177 3.50 -18.91 7.51
C THR A 177 2.70 -17.93 6.68
N PHE A 178 3.04 -17.76 5.39
CA PHE A 178 2.56 -16.64 4.59
C PHE A 178 2.22 -17.02 3.15
N PRO A 179 0.99 -16.76 2.71
CA PRO A 179 -0.25 -17.10 3.40
C PRO A 179 -0.30 -18.62 3.68
N GLU A 180 -0.84 -19.03 4.84
CA GLU A 180 -0.87 -20.45 5.25
C GLU A 180 -1.44 -21.44 4.22
N ASN A 181 -2.48 -21.04 3.47
CA ASN A 181 -3.13 -21.85 2.43
C ASN A 181 -4.07 -20.99 1.57
N VAL A 182 -4.68 -21.61 0.55
CA VAL A 182 -5.64 -20.97 -0.36
C VAL A 182 -6.80 -20.34 0.39
N GLN A 183 -7.37 -21.04 1.38
CA GLN A 183 -8.53 -20.57 2.14
C GLN A 183 -8.18 -19.36 3.01
N HIS A 184 -6.97 -19.31 3.56
CA HIS A 184 -6.45 -18.15 4.27
C HIS A 184 -6.37 -16.94 3.33
N LEU A 185 -5.72 -17.08 2.17
CA LEU A 185 -5.58 -16.02 1.18
C LEU A 185 -6.94 -15.51 0.67
N VAL A 186 -7.83 -16.42 0.29
CA VAL A 186 -9.19 -16.10 -0.18
C VAL A 186 -10.04 -15.47 0.93
N GLY A 187 -9.81 -15.85 2.19
CA GLY A 187 -10.45 -15.22 3.35
C GLY A 187 -9.99 -13.77 3.59
N MET A 188 -8.82 -13.39 3.10
CA MET A 188 -8.24 -12.06 3.27
C MET A 188 -8.58 -11.10 2.12
N LEU A 189 -8.69 -11.60 0.89
CA LEU A 189 -8.87 -10.75 -0.29
C LEU A 189 -10.36 -10.53 -0.62
N PRO A 190 -10.76 -9.34 -1.11
CA PRO A 190 -12.11 -9.11 -1.60
C PRO A 190 -12.32 -9.68 -3.01
N GLU A 191 -13.52 -10.15 -3.29
CA GLU A 191 -13.91 -10.68 -4.61
C GLU A 191 -13.95 -9.62 -5.72
N SER A 192 -13.97 -8.32 -5.35
CA SER A 192 -13.92 -7.19 -6.28
C SER A 192 -12.54 -6.98 -6.89
N LEU A 193 -11.50 -7.61 -6.34
CA LEU A 193 -10.13 -7.33 -6.71
C LEU A 193 -9.85 -7.69 -8.17
N THR A 194 -9.32 -6.73 -8.91
CA THR A 194 -8.91 -6.90 -10.31
C THR A 194 -7.40 -6.82 -10.48
N ARG A 195 -6.71 -6.19 -9.53
CA ARG A 195 -5.25 -6.02 -9.53
C ARG A 195 -4.70 -6.21 -8.11
N ILE A 196 -3.61 -6.94 -7.99
CA ILE A 196 -2.85 -7.02 -6.74
C ILE A 196 -1.37 -6.80 -7.03
N CYS A 197 -0.71 -6.07 -6.13
CA CYS A 197 0.73 -5.89 -6.16
C CYS A 197 1.35 -6.39 -4.85
N PHE A 198 2.38 -7.21 -4.99
CA PHE A 198 3.19 -7.70 -3.89
C PHE A 198 4.55 -7.02 -3.89
N CYS A 199 4.92 -6.48 -2.74
CA CYS A 199 6.17 -5.75 -2.55
C CYS A 199 6.99 -6.31 -1.40
N GLY A 200 8.30 -6.33 -1.58
CA GLY A 200 9.23 -7.14 -0.81
C GLY A 200 8.90 -8.62 -0.91
N THR A 201 9.83 -9.47 -0.55
CA THR A 201 9.65 -10.93 -0.54
C THR A 201 10.28 -11.50 0.72
N HIS A 202 9.71 -12.59 1.23
CA HIS A 202 10.27 -13.37 2.33
C HIS A 202 10.73 -14.71 1.74
N PRO A 203 11.91 -15.27 2.07
CA PRO A 203 12.43 -16.52 1.51
C PRO A 203 11.48 -17.71 1.70
N GLU A 204 10.68 -17.67 2.77
CA GLU A 204 9.67 -18.70 3.07
C GLU A 204 8.27 -18.32 2.57
N TRP A 205 8.12 -17.27 1.76
CA TRP A 205 6.84 -16.88 1.19
C TRP A 205 6.54 -17.75 -0.02
N ASP A 206 5.52 -18.61 0.07
CA ASP A 206 4.99 -19.41 -1.04
C ASP A 206 3.70 -18.80 -1.61
N GLY A 207 3.42 -17.53 -1.30
CA GLY A 207 2.15 -16.89 -1.60
C GLY A 207 1.84 -16.72 -3.07
N LEU A 208 2.85 -16.71 -3.96
CA LEU A 208 2.61 -16.75 -5.40
C LEU A 208 1.99 -18.09 -5.83
N LEU A 209 2.50 -19.22 -5.34
CA LEU A 209 1.95 -20.55 -5.60
C LEU A 209 0.53 -20.70 -5.03
N VAL A 210 0.33 -20.23 -3.78
CA VAL A 210 -0.99 -20.24 -3.15
C VAL A 210 -1.98 -19.38 -3.95
N LEU A 211 -1.55 -18.23 -4.45
CA LEU A 211 -2.36 -17.37 -5.31
C LEU A 211 -2.68 -18.02 -6.65
N ALA A 212 -1.69 -18.63 -7.32
CA ALA A 212 -1.89 -19.35 -8.59
C ALA A 212 -2.92 -20.47 -8.44
N LYS A 213 -2.83 -21.23 -7.35
CA LYS A 213 -3.80 -22.26 -7.00
C LYS A 213 -5.18 -21.69 -6.75
N ALA A 214 -5.30 -20.60 -5.98
CA ALA A 214 -6.57 -19.94 -5.71
C ALA A 214 -7.26 -19.44 -7.00
N ILE A 215 -6.48 -18.90 -7.94
CA ILE A 215 -6.97 -18.47 -9.26
C ILE A 215 -7.45 -19.67 -10.07
N SER A 216 -6.65 -20.74 -10.13
CA SER A 216 -6.98 -21.97 -10.86
C SER A 216 -8.24 -22.66 -10.32
N GLU A 217 -8.49 -22.57 -9.01
CA GLU A 217 -9.70 -23.07 -8.34
C GLU A 217 -10.91 -22.13 -8.50
N GLY A 218 -10.75 -20.97 -9.16
CA GLY A 218 -11.82 -20.03 -9.47
C GLY A 218 -12.22 -19.10 -8.33
N HIS A 219 -11.40 -18.97 -7.28
CA HIS A 219 -11.73 -18.15 -6.11
C HIS A 219 -11.57 -16.64 -6.32
N LEU A 220 -10.79 -16.21 -7.31
CA LEU A 220 -10.53 -14.79 -7.61
C LEU A 220 -10.97 -14.45 -9.05
N PRO A 221 -12.26 -14.58 -9.38
CA PRO A 221 -12.74 -14.58 -10.77
C PRO A 221 -12.60 -13.23 -11.49
N LYS A 222 -12.36 -12.13 -10.76
CA LYS A 222 -12.17 -10.79 -11.33
C LYS A 222 -10.70 -10.37 -11.41
N LEU A 223 -9.79 -11.14 -10.81
CA LEU A 223 -8.37 -10.82 -10.80
C LEU A 223 -7.80 -10.98 -12.20
N LYS A 224 -7.20 -9.89 -12.72
CA LYS A 224 -6.68 -9.81 -14.08
C LYS A 224 -5.19 -9.54 -14.13
N LYS A 225 -4.62 -8.97 -13.07
CA LYS A 225 -3.24 -8.52 -13.06
C LYS A 225 -2.61 -8.76 -11.69
N VAL A 226 -1.46 -9.43 -11.70
CA VAL A 226 -0.59 -9.59 -10.55
C VAL A 226 0.72 -8.89 -10.85
N MET A 227 1.14 -8.00 -9.97
CA MET A 227 2.43 -7.32 -10.04
C MET A 227 3.29 -7.79 -8.88
N VAL A 228 4.56 -8.09 -9.13
CA VAL A 228 5.50 -8.50 -8.08
C VAL A 228 6.77 -7.68 -8.22
N GLU A 229 7.23 -7.09 -7.11
CA GLU A 229 8.54 -6.43 -7.03
C GLU A 229 9.65 -7.47 -7.21
N ASP A 230 10.53 -7.26 -8.20
CA ASP A 230 11.70 -8.11 -8.37
C ASP A 230 12.69 -7.82 -7.24
N VAL A 231 13.10 -8.86 -6.53
CA VAL A 231 14.08 -8.72 -5.45
C VAL A 231 15.29 -9.57 -5.83
N PRO A 232 16.41 -8.95 -6.26
CA PRO A 232 17.52 -9.62 -6.95
C PRO A 232 18.25 -10.70 -6.13
N TYR A 233 17.92 -10.86 -4.84
CA TYR A 233 18.54 -11.82 -3.93
C TYR A 233 17.70 -13.09 -3.68
N ILE A 234 16.52 -13.21 -4.29
CA ILE A 234 15.64 -14.38 -4.09
C ILE A 234 15.55 -15.17 -5.39
N GLU A 235 16.49 -16.10 -5.60
CA GLU A 235 16.48 -17.06 -6.73
C GLU A 235 15.31 -18.05 -6.70
N SER A 236 14.54 -18.09 -5.60
CA SER A 236 13.68 -19.23 -5.24
C SER A 236 12.24 -19.21 -5.74
N ASP A 237 11.78 -18.18 -6.46
CA ASP A 237 10.34 -18.06 -6.80
C ASP A 237 10.01 -18.18 -8.31
N GLN A 238 10.98 -18.61 -9.14
CA GLN A 238 10.75 -18.82 -10.59
C GLN A 238 9.56 -19.74 -10.87
N SER A 239 9.38 -20.81 -10.09
CA SER A 239 8.23 -21.71 -10.22
C SER A 239 6.90 -21.02 -9.89
N GLY A 240 6.87 -20.11 -8.90
CA GLY A 240 5.68 -19.33 -8.56
C GLY A 240 5.23 -18.41 -9.68
N TYR A 241 6.19 -17.78 -10.37
CA TYR A 241 5.90 -16.93 -11.53
C TYR A 241 5.32 -17.72 -12.72
N GLU A 242 5.89 -18.88 -13.03
CA GLU A 242 5.40 -19.73 -14.12
C GLU A 242 3.98 -20.24 -13.86
N GLU A 243 3.70 -20.70 -12.63
CA GLU A 243 2.37 -21.15 -12.22
C GLU A 243 1.35 -20.01 -12.24
N LEU A 244 1.71 -18.81 -11.76
CA LEU A 244 0.84 -17.64 -11.82
C LEU A 244 0.56 -17.20 -13.25
N SER A 245 1.58 -17.16 -14.10
CA SER A 245 1.44 -16.79 -15.51
C SER A 245 0.47 -17.75 -16.22
N THR A 246 0.61 -19.05 -15.94
CA THR A 246 -0.29 -20.10 -16.45
C THR A 246 -1.71 -19.92 -15.93
N ALA A 247 -1.89 -19.70 -14.62
CA ALA A 247 -3.21 -19.55 -14.00
C ALA A 247 -3.96 -18.30 -14.48
N LEU A 248 -3.25 -17.18 -14.70
CA LEU A 248 -3.83 -15.92 -15.17
C LEU A 248 -3.96 -15.82 -16.69
N GLY A 249 -3.26 -16.67 -17.44
CA GLY A 249 -3.19 -16.58 -18.90
C GLY A 249 -2.38 -15.37 -19.39
N ALA A 250 -1.24 -15.08 -18.76
CA ALA A 250 -0.19 -14.12 -19.16
C ALA A 250 -0.21 -12.66 -18.64
N CYS A 251 -0.88 -12.34 -17.53
CA CYS A 251 -0.85 -10.99 -16.94
C CYS A 251 -0.12 -10.94 -15.58
N VAL A 252 1.13 -11.39 -15.59
CA VAL A 252 2.07 -11.20 -14.48
C VAL A 252 3.13 -10.18 -14.92
N GLU A 253 3.29 -9.11 -14.14
CA GLU A 253 4.31 -8.08 -14.40
C GLU A 253 5.32 -8.09 -13.26
N ILE A 254 6.59 -8.19 -13.62
CA ILE A 254 7.72 -8.05 -12.72
C ILE A 254 8.10 -6.57 -12.71
N LEU A 255 8.13 -5.96 -11.53
CA LEU A 255 8.56 -4.59 -11.35
C LEU A 255 10.05 -4.61 -11.06
N GLU A 256 10.87 -4.20 -12.02
CA GLU A 256 12.30 -3.96 -11.80
C GLU A 256 12.46 -2.83 -10.76
N ASP A 257 13.36 -3.03 -9.80
CA ASP A 257 13.65 -2.06 -8.75
C ASP A 257 14.07 -0.74 -9.42
N MET A 258 13.22 0.29 -9.35
CA MET A 258 13.48 1.58 -9.96
C MET A 258 14.42 2.39 -9.07
N GLU A 259 15.62 1.86 -8.83
CA GLU A 259 16.68 2.56 -8.10
C GLU A 259 17.16 3.81 -8.85
N ASP A 260 16.91 3.91 -10.17
CA ASP A 260 17.34 5.04 -11.00
C ASP A 260 16.20 5.69 -11.81
N GLU A 261 16.08 7.01 -11.63
CA GLU A 261 15.44 8.00 -12.53
C GLU A 261 13.92 8.01 -12.74
N VAL A 262 13.18 8.86 -11.99
CA VAL A 262 12.04 9.59 -12.60
C VAL A 262 11.70 10.94 -11.95
N GLU A 263 11.69 12.00 -12.77
CA GLU A 263 11.03 13.29 -12.50
C GLU A 263 9.54 13.10 -12.13
N VAL A 264 9.10 13.76 -11.06
CA VAL A 264 7.88 13.44 -10.28
C VAL A 264 6.56 13.91 -10.92
N ASP A 265 6.57 14.27 -12.20
CA ASP A 265 5.39 14.75 -12.90
C ASP A 265 4.99 13.81 -14.06
N ASP A 266 3.73 13.33 -13.99
CA ASP A 266 2.95 12.63 -15.02
C ASP A 266 3.11 11.11 -15.30
N ILE A 267 3.63 10.33 -14.36
CA ILE A 267 4.04 8.96 -14.68
C ILE A 267 3.19 7.86 -13.99
N TRP A 268 2.05 7.56 -14.62
CA TRP A 268 1.70 6.16 -14.88
C TRP A 268 2.59 5.73 -16.07
N LYS A 269 3.87 5.41 -15.84
CA LYS A 269 4.81 4.99 -16.89
C LYS A 269 4.28 3.69 -17.49
N GLN A 270 4.40 3.55 -18.80
CA GLN A 270 4.19 2.30 -19.50
C GLN A 270 5.13 1.24 -18.91
N TYR A 271 4.58 0.30 -18.17
CA TYR A 271 5.28 -0.91 -17.75
C TYR A 271 5.24 -1.90 -18.91
N THR A 272 6.40 -2.47 -19.24
CA THR A 272 6.55 -3.39 -20.35
C THR A 272 5.84 -4.70 -20.01
N THR A 273 4.68 -4.95 -20.61
CA THR A 273 4.07 -6.28 -20.61
C THR A 273 4.95 -7.20 -21.43
N ALA A 274 5.75 -8.04 -20.78
CA ALA A 274 6.34 -9.19 -21.45
C ALA A 274 5.22 -10.21 -21.65
N ALA A 275 4.60 -10.21 -22.84
CA ALA A 275 3.89 -11.37 -23.31
C ALA A 275 4.94 -12.46 -23.53
N TYR A 276 5.04 -13.43 -22.63
CA TYR A 276 5.80 -14.65 -22.89
C TYR A 276 5.15 -15.33 -24.11
N GLN A 277 5.89 -15.41 -25.21
CA GLN A 277 5.55 -16.18 -26.42
C GLN A 277 5.96 -17.63 -26.26
#